data_AF-A0A832VSY4-F1
#
_entry.id   AF-A0A832VSY4-F1
#
_cell.length_a   1.000
_cell.length_b   1.000
_cell.length_c   1.000
_cell.angle_alpha   90.00
_cell.angle_beta   90.00
_cell.angle_gamma   90.00
#
_symmetry.space_group_name_H-M   'P 1'
#
loop_
_entity.id
_entity.type
_entity.pdbx_description
1 polymer ?
#
loop_
_entity_poly.entity_id
_entity_poly.type
_entity_poly.pdbx_seq_one_letter_code
_entity_poly.pdbx_strand_id
1 'polypeptide(L)'
;MAMLDNPTKFEGDFSSLWSLDVMPTIHGLSWWWYWVLILIPDPNNPKRSRQLMTLWSTKETKAIRVSGHWWKPGSRMYKDDHGGFVIPGMVCAWWYDGEKMHEPLTMRERRMAVVSDEHPLWPGDGGGLGAGAIVPIDREDLSMGMNPGNESMWLSLSSDKDARSRGAPSKF
;
A
#
# COMPACT_ATOMS: atom_id res chain seq x y z
N MET A 1 24.21 28.22 -9.65
CA MET A 1 23.19 27.39 -8.97
C MET A 1 23.55 25.95 -9.33
N ALA A 2 24.08 25.17 -8.39
CA ALA A 2 24.40 23.78 -8.68
C ALA A 2 23.07 23.07 -8.99
N MET A 3 22.98 22.44 -10.16
CA MET A 3 21.95 21.44 -10.42
C MET A 3 22.20 20.34 -9.41
N LEU A 4 21.33 20.20 -8.41
CA LEU A 4 21.32 18.99 -7.60
C LEU A 4 21.03 17.86 -8.58
N ASP A 5 21.99 16.96 -8.77
CA ASP A 5 21.75 15.73 -9.52
C ASP A 5 20.57 15.03 -8.84
N ASN A 6 19.47 14.86 -9.58
CA ASN A 6 18.32 14.15 -9.05
C ASN A 6 18.75 12.71 -8.77
N PRO A 7 18.44 12.17 -7.58
CA PRO A 7 18.77 10.78 -7.27
C PRO A 7 18.10 9.87 -8.30
N THR A 8 18.88 8.95 -8.87
CA THR A 8 18.40 7.97 -9.87
C THR A 8 17.74 6.74 -9.25
N LYS A 9 17.84 6.59 -7.92
CA LYS A 9 17.22 5.54 -7.13
C LYS A 9 16.85 6.05 -5.74
N PHE A 10 15.93 5.36 -5.07
CA PHE A 10 15.66 5.59 -3.66
C PHE A 10 16.90 5.23 -2.82
N GLU A 11 17.23 6.09 -1.87
CA GLU A 11 18.33 5.89 -0.93
C GLU A 11 17.82 5.29 0.38
N GLY A 12 18.67 4.48 1.03
CA GLY A 12 18.35 3.79 2.28
C GLY A 12 18.45 2.27 2.15
N ASP A 13 18.26 1.58 3.28
CA ASP A 13 18.17 0.12 3.34
C ASP A 13 16.70 -0.32 3.26
N PHE A 14 16.35 -0.99 2.17
CA PHE A 14 15.02 -1.52 1.92
C PHE A 14 14.96 -3.05 1.98
N SER A 15 16.04 -3.72 2.39
CA SER A 15 16.11 -5.20 2.45
C SER A 15 14.99 -5.82 3.30
N SER A 16 14.51 -5.09 4.31
CA SER A 16 13.43 -5.54 5.21
C SER A 16 12.05 -4.96 4.88
N LEU A 17 11.90 -4.19 3.78
CA LEU A 17 10.65 -3.47 3.46
C LEU A 17 9.43 -4.40 3.40
N TRP A 18 9.61 -5.62 2.89
CA TRP A 18 8.53 -6.60 2.71
C TRP A 18 8.40 -7.60 3.87
N SER A 19 9.20 -7.44 4.93
CA SER A 19 9.20 -8.32 6.10
C SER A 19 8.25 -7.79 7.17
N LEU A 20 7.18 -8.53 7.46
CA LEU A 20 6.23 -8.17 8.51
C LEU A 20 6.57 -8.77 9.88
N ASP A 21 7.45 -9.75 9.97
CA ASP A 21 7.74 -10.47 11.22
C ASP A 21 9.04 -10.05 11.92
N VAL A 22 9.52 -8.82 11.68
CA VAL A 22 10.74 -8.26 12.30
C VAL A 22 10.69 -8.25 13.83
N MET A 23 9.49 -8.32 14.43
CA MET A 23 9.28 -8.43 15.87
C MET A 23 8.18 -9.46 16.18
N PRO A 24 8.23 -10.12 17.35
CA PRO A 24 7.15 -11.00 17.79
C PRO A 24 5.80 -10.29 17.82
N THR A 25 4.77 -11.01 17.42
CA THR A 25 3.39 -10.51 17.42
C THR A 25 2.85 -10.38 18.84
N ILE A 26 2.21 -9.25 19.15
CA ILE A 26 1.50 -8.97 20.39
C ILE A 26 0.01 -8.88 20.10
N HIS A 27 -0.77 -9.76 20.71
CA HIS A 27 -2.21 -9.84 20.45
C HIS A 27 -2.94 -8.53 20.81
N GLY A 28 -3.72 -8.00 19.88
CA GLY A 28 -4.46 -6.74 20.00
C GLY A 28 -3.64 -5.49 19.71
N LEU A 29 -2.29 -5.59 19.68
CA LEU A 29 -1.39 -4.44 19.58
C LEU A 29 -0.57 -4.42 18.29
N SER A 30 -0.14 -5.57 17.77
CA SER A 30 0.61 -5.61 16.52
C SER A 30 -0.25 -5.21 15.33
N TRP A 31 0.19 -4.17 14.63
CA TRP A 31 -0.42 -3.62 13.42
C TRP A 31 0.67 -3.41 12.38
N TRP A 32 0.50 -4.03 11.23
CA TRP A 32 1.38 -3.92 10.08
C TRP A 32 0.70 -3.15 8.98
N TRP A 33 1.44 -2.25 8.34
CA TRP A 33 0.88 -1.42 7.30
C TRP A 33 1.94 -0.88 6.34
N TYR A 34 1.50 -0.71 5.09
CA TYR A 34 2.14 0.14 4.10
C TYR A 34 1.25 1.35 3.91
N TRP A 35 1.79 2.55 4.15
CA TRP A 35 1.07 3.80 3.97
C TRP A 35 1.82 4.66 2.96
N VAL A 36 1.17 4.91 1.83
CA VAL A 36 1.69 5.75 0.76
C VAL A 36 0.92 7.06 0.72
N LEU A 37 1.67 8.16 0.65
CA LEU A 37 1.15 9.50 0.42
C LEU A 37 1.77 10.06 -0.87
N ILE A 38 0.96 10.27 -1.90
CA ILE A 38 1.37 10.90 -3.15
C ILE A 38 0.84 12.33 -3.16
N LEU A 39 1.76 13.30 -3.18
CA LEU A 39 1.46 14.72 -3.27
C LEU A 39 1.68 15.18 -4.71
N ILE A 40 0.63 15.70 -5.34
CA ILE A 40 0.66 16.14 -6.74
C ILE A 40 0.34 17.64 -6.76
N PRO A 41 1.07 18.47 -7.53
CA PRO A 41 0.72 19.86 -7.72
C PRO A 41 -0.73 20.02 -8.20
N ASP A 42 -1.51 20.92 -7.60
CA ASP A 42 -2.83 21.26 -8.12
C ASP A 42 -2.67 22.20 -9.33
N PRO A 43 -3.06 21.77 -10.55
CA PRO A 43 -2.93 22.62 -11.75
C PRO A 43 -3.74 23.92 -11.67
N ASN A 44 -4.77 23.96 -10.82
CA ASN A 44 -5.64 25.13 -10.66
C ASN A 44 -5.16 26.09 -9.57
N ASN A 45 -4.37 25.61 -8.61
CA ASN A 45 -3.88 26.41 -7.50
C ASN A 45 -2.53 25.90 -7.00
N PRO A 46 -1.41 26.50 -7.45
CA PRO A 46 -0.07 26.03 -7.12
C PRO A 46 0.30 26.20 -5.63
N LYS A 47 -0.56 26.85 -4.81
CA LYS A 47 -0.35 26.98 -3.35
C LYS A 47 -0.85 25.77 -2.56
N ARG A 48 -1.45 24.77 -3.21
CA ARG A 48 -1.93 23.53 -2.59
C ARG A 48 -1.59 22.31 -3.44
N SER A 49 -1.59 21.14 -2.81
CA SER A 49 -1.39 19.86 -3.47
C SER A 49 -2.69 19.06 -3.46
N ARG A 50 -2.91 18.30 -4.52
CA ARG A 50 -3.80 17.14 -4.49
C ARG A 50 -3.08 16.00 -3.80
N GLN A 51 -3.81 15.13 -3.11
CA GLN A 51 -3.20 14.13 -2.23
C GLN A 51 -3.91 12.79 -2.37
N LEU A 52 -3.17 11.76 -2.76
CA LEU A 52 -3.63 10.37 -2.67
C LEU A 52 -2.98 9.73 -1.45
N MET A 53 -3.81 9.23 -0.54
CA MET A 53 -3.38 8.47 0.62
C MET A 53 -3.91 7.04 0.46
N THR A 54 -3.02 6.06 0.49
CA THR A 54 -3.42 4.65 0.41
C THR A 54 -2.76 3.84 1.52
N LEU A 55 -3.55 3.00 2.17
CA LEU A 55 -3.15 2.16 3.29
C LEU A 55 -3.49 0.71 2.97
N TRP A 56 -2.49 -0.15 2.98
CA TRP A 56 -2.65 -1.59 3.07
C TRP A 56 -2.30 -2.01 4.47
N SER A 57 -3.21 -2.66 5.19
CA SER A 57 -2.93 -2.99 6.59
C SER A 57 -3.59 -4.26 7.09
N THR A 58 -2.94 -4.87 8.07
CA THR A 58 -3.45 -6.00 8.84
C THR A 58 -3.11 -5.81 10.32
N LYS A 59 -3.98 -6.28 11.20
CA LYS A 59 -3.81 -6.17 12.65
C LYS A 59 -4.06 -7.52 13.30
N GLU A 60 -3.20 -7.92 14.23
CA GLU A 60 -3.46 -9.06 15.10
C GLU A 60 -4.56 -8.66 16.10
N THR A 61 -5.81 -8.95 15.76
CA THR A 61 -6.97 -8.66 16.62
C THR A 61 -8.13 -9.60 16.28
N LYS A 62 -9.09 -9.76 17.22
CA LYS A 62 -10.35 -10.46 16.92
C LYS A 62 -11.28 -9.62 16.04
N ALA A 63 -11.28 -8.31 16.26
CA ALA A 63 -12.07 -7.34 15.51
C ALA A 63 -11.52 -5.93 15.76
N ILE A 64 -11.78 -5.01 14.83
CA ILE A 64 -11.53 -3.57 15.00
C ILE A 64 -12.56 -2.77 14.21
N ARG A 65 -12.92 -1.59 14.72
CA ARG A 65 -13.78 -0.65 14.01
C ARG A 65 -12.93 0.47 13.42
N VAL A 66 -13.00 0.64 12.09
CA VAL A 66 -12.25 1.66 11.35
C VAL A 66 -13.26 2.47 10.54
N SER A 67 -13.33 3.79 10.76
CA SER A 67 -14.23 4.70 10.03
C SER A 67 -15.69 4.22 9.97
N GLY A 68 -16.20 3.68 11.08
CA GLY A 68 -17.57 3.14 11.18
C GLY A 68 -17.76 1.72 10.64
N HIS A 69 -16.75 1.14 9.98
CA HIS A 69 -16.76 -0.21 9.46
C HIS A 69 -16.13 -1.20 10.44
N TRP A 70 -16.80 -2.33 10.69
CA TRP A 70 -16.25 -3.41 11.51
C TRP A 70 -15.48 -4.39 10.64
N TRP A 71 -14.17 -4.50 10.88
CA TRP A 71 -13.33 -5.50 10.25
C TRP A 71 -13.04 -6.65 11.22
N LYS A 72 -13.17 -7.89 10.73
CA LYS A 72 -12.81 -9.13 11.43
C LYS A 72 -11.88 -9.94 10.54
N PRO A 73 -10.61 -10.18 10.93
CA PRO A 73 -9.61 -10.75 10.03
C PRO A 73 -9.96 -12.16 9.50
N GLY A 74 -10.72 -12.95 10.26
CA GLY A 74 -11.12 -14.31 9.89
C GLY A 74 -9.99 -15.35 9.88
N SER A 75 -8.73 -14.92 9.79
CA SER A 75 -7.52 -15.72 9.94
C SER A 75 -6.38 -14.89 10.53
N ARG A 76 -5.24 -15.52 10.80
CA ARG A 76 -3.98 -14.83 11.13
C ARG A 76 -3.13 -14.64 9.88
N MET A 77 -2.10 -13.79 10.00
CA MET A 77 -0.99 -13.75 9.05
C MET A 77 -0.33 -15.14 8.97
N TYR A 78 0.02 -15.54 7.75
CA TYR A 78 0.81 -16.73 7.45
C TYR A 78 2.08 -16.30 6.71
N LYS A 79 3.22 -16.93 7.05
CA LYS A 79 4.49 -16.80 6.34
C LYS A 79 4.85 -18.17 5.77
N ASP A 80 5.21 -18.21 4.49
CA ASP A 80 5.66 -19.44 3.85
C ASP A 80 7.17 -19.70 4.03
N ASP A 81 7.64 -20.83 3.52
CA ASP A 81 9.03 -21.28 3.65
C ASP A 81 10.02 -20.40 2.86
N HIS A 82 9.53 -19.57 1.94
CA HIS A 82 10.33 -18.64 1.14
C HIS A 82 10.26 -17.20 1.67
N GLY A 83 9.58 -16.98 2.80
CA GLY A 83 9.48 -15.68 3.46
C GLY A 83 8.38 -14.77 2.94
N GLY A 84 7.54 -15.24 2.01
CA GLY A 84 6.34 -14.53 1.56
C GLY A 84 5.25 -14.56 2.63
N PHE A 85 4.38 -13.55 2.64
CA PHE A 85 3.26 -13.47 3.57
C PHE A 85 1.91 -13.52 2.86
N VAL A 86 0.94 -14.14 3.52
CA VAL A 86 -0.48 -13.96 3.24
C VAL A 86 -1.13 -13.34 4.47
N ILE A 87 -1.67 -12.13 4.30
CA ILE A 87 -2.30 -11.38 5.37
C ILE A 87 -3.79 -11.14 5.08
N PRO A 88 -4.70 -11.39 6.03
CA PRO A 88 -6.04 -10.80 5.97
C PRO A 88 -5.94 -9.33 6.36
N GLY A 89 -6.56 -8.43 5.61
CA GLY A 89 -6.42 -7.02 5.89
C GLY A 89 -7.42 -6.15 5.15
N MET A 90 -7.09 -4.86 5.10
CA MET A 90 -7.87 -3.87 4.38
C MET A 90 -6.97 -3.02 3.49
N VAL A 91 -7.52 -2.69 2.32
CA VAL A 91 -7.04 -1.59 1.47
C VAL A 91 -7.98 -0.42 1.66
N CYS A 92 -7.47 0.68 2.20
CA CYS A 92 -8.20 1.92 2.41
C CYS A 92 -7.51 3.04 1.67
N ALA A 93 -8.28 3.92 1.03
CA ALA A 93 -7.72 5.08 0.35
C ALA A 93 -8.58 6.33 0.54
N TRP A 94 -7.93 7.48 0.38
CA TRP A 94 -8.51 8.81 0.46
C TRP A 94 -7.91 9.67 -0.65
N TRP A 95 -8.74 10.53 -1.24
CA TRP A 95 -8.29 11.45 -2.28
C TRP A 95 -8.74 12.87 -1.99
N TYR A 96 -7.77 13.76 -1.81
CA TYR A 96 -8.02 15.19 -1.80
C TYR A 96 -7.78 15.75 -3.20
N ASP A 97 -8.81 16.24 -3.86
CA ASP A 97 -8.74 16.74 -5.24
C ASP A 97 -8.19 18.18 -5.37
N GLY A 98 -7.80 18.78 -4.25
CA GLY A 98 -7.42 20.19 -4.14
C GLY A 98 -8.49 21.03 -3.43
N GLU A 99 -9.75 20.58 -3.40
CA GLU A 99 -10.87 21.31 -2.82
C GLU A 99 -11.68 20.49 -1.83
N LYS A 100 -11.90 19.22 -2.14
CA LYS A 100 -12.73 18.30 -1.39
C LYS A 100 -11.99 17.00 -1.09
N MET A 101 -12.22 16.49 0.12
CA MET A 101 -11.81 15.15 0.50
C MET A 101 -12.85 14.12 0.02
N HIS A 102 -12.41 13.15 -0.75
CA HIS A 102 -13.17 11.96 -1.14
C HIS A 102 -12.81 10.82 -0.19
N GLU A 103 -13.65 10.65 0.83
CA GLU A 103 -13.47 9.63 1.86
C GLU A 103 -14.75 8.81 2.14
N PRO A 104 -14.63 7.49 2.29
CA PRO A 104 -13.53 6.69 1.75
C PRO A 104 -13.50 6.81 0.21
N LEU A 105 -12.31 6.86 -0.39
CA LEU A 105 -12.14 6.65 -1.82
C LEU A 105 -12.33 5.17 -2.16
N THR A 106 -11.69 4.32 -1.35
CA THR A 106 -11.73 2.86 -1.41
C THR A 106 -11.71 2.32 0.02
N MET A 107 -12.52 1.31 0.32
CA MET A 107 -12.47 0.59 1.60
C MET A 107 -12.82 -0.89 1.40
N ARG A 108 -11.81 -1.75 1.30
CA ARG A 108 -11.98 -3.16 0.92
C ARG A 108 -11.27 -4.11 1.86
N GLU A 109 -12.02 -5.05 2.42
CA GLU A 109 -11.45 -6.20 3.13
C GLU A 109 -10.92 -7.22 2.12
N ARG A 110 -9.63 -7.51 2.15
CA ARG A 110 -8.99 -8.47 1.24
C ARG A 110 -7.91 -9.27 1.94
N ARG A 111 -7.71 -10.49 1.46
CA ARG A 111 -6.43 -11.18 1.66
C ARG A 111 -5.41 -10.55 0.71
N MET A 112 -4.20 -10.36 1.19
CA MET A 112 -3.12 -9.73 0.43
C MET A 112 -1.90 -10.63 0.52
N ALA A 113 -1.23 -10.84 -0.61
CA ALA A 113 0.10 -11.43 -0.64
C ALA A 113 1.14 -10.31 -0.43
N VAL A 114 2.19 -10.56 0.33
CA VAL A 114 3.35 -9.66 0.45
C VAL A 114 4.58 -10.48 0.09
N VAL A 115 5.30 -10.06 -0.94
CA VAL A 115 6.44 -10.81 -1.50
C VAL A 115 7.60 -9.85 -1.76
N SER A 116 8.82 -10.24 -1.38
CA SER A 116 10.04 -9.59 -1.85
C SER A 116 10.41 -10.10 -3.24
N ASP A 117 11.36 -9.43 -3.88
CA ASP A 117 11.95 -9.85 -5.16
C ASP A 117 12.78 -11.14 -5.05
N GLU A 118 13.17 -11.55 -3.84
CA GLU A 118 13.83 -12.84 -3.58
C GLU A 118 12.86 -14.04 -3.57
N HIS A 119 11.55 -13.77 -3.53
CA HIS A 119 10.54 -14.83 -3.48
C HIS A 119 10.37 -15.51 -4.85
N PRO A 120 10.22 -16.85 -4.95
CA PRO A 120 10.03 -17.55 -6.23
C PRO A 120 8.78 -17.18 -7.03
N LEU A 121 7.84 -16.44 -6.43
CA LEU A 121 6.64 -15.91 -7.09
C LEU A 121 6.86 -14.55 -7.73
N TRP A 122 8.01 -13.92 -7.48
CA TRP A 122 8.36 -12.67 -8.15
C TRP A 122 8.53 -12.93 -9.66
N PRO A 123 7.90 -12.13 -10.54
CA PRO A 123 7.84 -12.43 -11.98
C PRO A 123 9.16 -12.15 -12.74
N GLY A 124 10.26 -11.85 -12.06
CA GLY A 124 11.55 -11.55 -12.66
C GLY A 124 12.72 -11.83 -11.72
N ASP A 125 13.91 -11.36 -12.07
CA ASP A 125 15.09 -11.50 -11.23
C ASP A 125 15.06 -10.49 -10.07
N GLY A 126 15.26 -11.00 -8.86
CA GLY A 126 15.41 -10.19 -7.65
C GLY A 126 16.87 -9.95 -7.29
N GLY A 127 17.16 -8.73 -6.83
CA GLY A 127 18.47 -8.35 -6.31
C GLY A 127 18.57 -8.43 -4.79
N GLY A 128 17.46 -8.64 -4.07
CA GLY A 128 17.43 -8.58 -2.60
C GLY A 128 17.70 -7.18 -2.05
N LEU A 129 17.55 -6.16 -2.89
CA LEU A 129 17.84 -4.75 -2.54
C LEU A 129 16.60 -3.99 -2.06
N GLY A 130 15.46 -4.68 -1.96
CA GLY A 130 14.20 -4.14 -1.45
C GLY A 130 13.06 -4.09 -2.46
N ALA A 131 13.23 -4.61 -3.67
CA ALA A 131 12.09 -4.76 -4.58
C ALA A 131 11.10 -5.81 -4.04
N GLY A 132 9.86 -5.70 -4.48
CA GLY A 132 8.75 -6.51 -3.96
C GLY A 132 7.41 -5.79 -4.07
N ALA A 133 6.36 -6.42 -3.56
CA ALA A 133 5.01 -5.89 -3.65
C ALA A 133 4.08 -6.42 -2.55
N ILE A 134 3.03 -5.62 -2.28
CA ILE A 134 1.81 -6.08 -1.62
C ILE A 134 0.68 -6.14 -2.65
N VAL A 135 0.07 -7.30 -2.78
CA VAL A 135 -0.90 -7.62 -3.82
C VAL A 135 -2.21 -8.13 -3.20
N PRO A 136 -3.25 -7.29 -3.10
CA PRO A 136 -4.59 -7.73 -2.73
C PRO A 136 -5.16 -8.71 -3.75
N ILE A 137 -5.73 -9.82 -3.25
CA ILE A 137 -6.40 -10.81 -4.07
C ILE A 137 -7.81 -10.30 -4.38
N ASP A 138 -7.93 -9.55 -5.46
CA ASP A 138 -9.19 -8.95 -5.94
C ASP A 138 -9.28 -9.02 -7.48
N ARG A 139 -10.46 -8.74 -8.03
CA ARG A 139 -10.68 -8.62 -9.47
C ARG A 139 -10.11 -7.33 -10.06
N GLU A 140 -9.99 -6.31 -9.24
CA GLU A 140 -9.34 -5.05 -9.59
C GLU A 140 -7.94 -5.02 -8.98
N ASP A 141 -7.01 -4.42 -9.69
CA ASP A 141 -5.68 -4.19 -9.15
C ASP A 141 -5.73 -3.08 -8.10
N LEU A 142 -5.21 -3.39 -6.91
CA LEU A 142 -5.13 -2.53 -5.74
C LEU A 142 -3.73 -2.64 -5.12
N SER A 143 -2.73 -3.03 -5.90
CA SER A 143 -1.41 -3.37 -5.39
C SER A 143 -0.45 -2.18 -5.40
N MET A 144 0.63 -2.30 -4.62
CA MET A 144 1.79 -1.43 -4.76
C MET A 144 3.07 -2.26 -4.72
N GLY A 145 4.13 -1.74 -5.31
CA GLY A 145 5.43 -2.38 -5.27
C GLY A 145 6.59 -1.44 -5.56
N MET A 146 7.79 -1.94 -5.30
CA MET A 146 9.06 -1.34 -5.69
C MET A 146 9.72 -2.21 -6.76
N ASN A 147 10.16 -1.59 -7.85
CA ASN A 147 10.84 -2.28 -8.94
C ASN A 147 12.30 -2.63 -8.54
N PRO A 148 12.91 -3.65 -9.17
CA PRO A 148 14.33 -3.98 -8.98
C PRO A 148 15.23 -2.75 -9.15
N GLY A 149 16.30 -2.68 -8.34
CA GLY A 149 17.25 -1.55 -8.36
C GLY A 149 16.80 -0.32 -7.55
N ASN A 150 15.60 -0.35 -6.96
CA ASN A 150 15.02 0.76 -6.18
C ASN A 150 14.86 2.05 -7.00
N GLU A 151 14.72 1.95 -8.32
CA GLU A 151 14.66 3.11 -9.23
C GLU A 151 13.26 3.72 -9.31
N SER A 152 12.23 2.92 -9.02
CA SER A 152 10.84 3.35 -9.11
C SER A 152 9.92 2.51 -8.23
N MET A 153 8.81 3.13 -7.82
CA MET A 153 7.67 2.48 -7.18
C MET A 153 6.46 2.61 -8.09
N TRP A 154 5.52 1.67 -7.95
CA TRP A 154 4.25 1.71 -8.63
C TRP A 154 3.11 1.44 -7.64
N LEU A 155 1.93 1.92 -8.00
CA LEU A 155 0.71 1.75 -7.25
C LEU A 155 -0.43 1.67 -8.25
N SER A 156 -1.37 0.76 -8.02
CA SER A 156 -2.66 0.76 -8.72
C SER A 156 -3.77 0.84 -7.69
N LEU A 157 -4.77 1.68 -7.97
CA LEU A 157 -5.93 1.81 -7.12
C LEU A 157 -7.18 2.05 -7.95
N SER A 158 -8.29 1.43 -7.55
CA SER A 158 -9.61 1.69 -8.12
C SER A 158 -10.55 2.24 -7.05
N SER A 159 -11.25 3.33 -7.39
CA SER A 159 -12.21 3.98 -6.50
C SER A 159 -13.52 3.20 -6.43
N ASP A 160 -14.12 3.17 -5.26
CA ASP A 160 -15.43 2.54 -5.09
C ASP A 160 -16.53 3.29 -5.85
N LYS A 161 -17.64 2.60 -6.16
CA LYS A 161 -18.73 3.16 -6.97
C LYS A 161 -19.30 4.45 -6.38
N ASP A 162 -19.46 4.47 -5.04
CA ASP A 162 -20.01 5.63 -4.34
C ASP A 162 -19.05 6.82 -4.35
N ALA A 163 -17.74 6.58 -4.31
CA ALA A 163 -16.75 7.66 -4.44
C ALA A 163 -16.79 8.27 -5.85
N ARG A 164 -16.88 7.42 -6.88
CA ARG A 164 -17.03 7.84 -8.28
C ARG A 164 -18.31 8.65 -8.50
N SER A 165 -19.44 8.22 -7.94
CA SER A 165 -20.70 8.98 -8.04
C SER A 165 -20.65 10.34 -7.34
N ARG A 166 -19.70 10.54 -6.41
CA ARG A 166 -19.42 11.83 -5.76
C ARG A 166 -18.33 12.66 -6.46
N GLY A 167 -17.84 12.21 -7.61
CA GLY A 167 -16.88 12.93 -8.45
C GLY A 167 -15.42 12.49 -8.32
N ALA A 168 -15.12 11.42 -7.58
CA ALA A 168 -13.74 10.91 -7.51
C ALA A 168 -13.31 10.28 -8.85
N PRO A 169 -12.01 10.35 -9.21
CA PRO A 169 -11.45 9.61 -10.34
C PRO A 169 -11.75 8.11 -10.23
N SER A 170 -11.84 7.41 -11.36
CA SER A 170 -12.14 5.97 -11.32
C SER A 170 -10.95 5.09 -10.94
N LYS A 171 -9.74 5.51 -11.32
CA LYS A 171 -8.48 4.78 -11.13
C LYS A 171 -7.33 5.75 -10.89
N PHE A 172 -6.29 5.23 -10.24
CA PHE A 172 -4.99 5.86 -10.03
C PHE A 172 -3.89 4.87 -10.45
#